data_AF-A0A2U8FKK6-F1
#
_entry.id   AF-A0A2U8FKK6-F1
#
_cell.length_a   1.000
_cell.length_b   1.000
_cell.length_c   1.000
_cell.angle_alpha   90.00
_cell.angle_beta   90.00
_cell.angle_gamma   90.00
#
_symmetry.space_group_name_H-M   'P 1'
#
loop_
_entity.id
_entity.type
_entity.pdbx_description
1 polymer ?
#
loop_
_entity_poly.entity_id
_entity_poly.type
_entity_poly.pdbx_seq_one_letter_code
_entity_poly.pdbx_strand_id
1 'polypeptide(L)'
;MKTIEVDEELYHYIASRTQSIGESASDILRRLLRLPSSPQPFVLVQQNTIDELKELVKPKGKHKKEDPIEKAKHEVEMVLTSETFVNETKHVVRFLALLSALYKAHPEGFSSATTVVTGNERTYFAKEEAALLSHGNSVKAKQIPHSPFWVVTNNNTQRKGLIITHVMQVMGLPSSVIDQVKTFFS
;
A
#
# COMPACT_ATOMS: atom_id res chain seq x y z
N MET A 1 20.82 -23.46 -32.90
CA MET A 1 19.95 -22.42 -32.32
C MET A 1 18.55 -23.00 -32.15
N LYS A 2 17.80 -22.61 -31.11
CA LYS A 2 16.39 -22.97 -30.97
C LYS A 2 15.55 -21.76 -31.40
N THR A 3 14.42 -22.01 -32.06
CA THR A 3 13.50 -20.95 -32.50
C THR A 3 12.40 -20.77 -31.47
N ILE A 4 12.05 -19.51 -31.17
CA ILE A 4 10.90 -19.13 -30.35
C ILE A 4 10.04 -18.17 -31.18
N GLU A 5 8.73 -18.23 -31.03
CA GLU A 5 7.79 -17.30 -31.67
C GLU A 5 7.35 -16.24 -30.64
N VAL A 6 7.25 -14.99 -31.07
CA VAL A 6 6.82 -13.84 -30.28
C VAL A 6 5.86 -12.98 -31.12
N ASP A 7 4.97 -12.24 -30.47
CA ASP A 7 4.08 -11.30 -31.16
C ASP A 7 4.82 -10.07 -31.71
N GLU A 8 4.15 -9.29 -32.58
CA GLU A 8 4.74 -8.13 -33.26
C GLU A 8 5.14 -7.01 -32.30
N GLU A 9 4.35 -6.75 -31.26
CA GLU A 9 4.64 -5.72 -30.27
C GLU A 9 5.92 -6.05 -29.50
N LEU A 10 6.04 -7.30 -29.04
CA LEU A 10 7.20 -7.79 -28.31
C LEU A 10 8.44 -7.84 -29.21
N TYR A 11 8.28 -8.24 -30.47
CA TYR A 11 9.35 -8.17 -31.46
C TYR A 11 9.89 -6.73 -31.61
N HIS A 12 9.00 -5.76 -31.79
CA HIS A 12 9.38 -4.34 -31.88
C HIS A 12 10.03 -3.83 -30.60
N TYR A 13 9.52 -4.23 -29.44
CA TYR A 13 10.13 -3.90 -28.16
C TYR A 13 11.56 -4.43 -28.06
N ILE A 14 11.78 -5.72 -28.33
CA ILE A 14 13.11 -6.34 -28.28
C ILE A 14 14.05 -5.66 -29.28
N ALA A 15 13.61 -5.45 -30.52
CA ALA A 15 14.40 -4.80 -31.56
C ALA A 15 14.80 -3.35 -31.18
N SER A 16 13.89 -2.58 -30.58
CA SER A 16 14.15 -1.20 -30.12
C SER A 16 15.25 -1.10 -29.05
N ARG A 17 15.56 -2.21 -28.38
CA ARG A 17 16.55 -2.26 -27.29
C ARG A 17 17.96 -2.56 -27.78
N THR A 18 18.19 -2.71 -29.09
CA THR A 18 19.52 -2.92 -29.70
C THR A 18 20.49 -1.80 -29.30
N GLN A 19 21.66 -2.15 -28.76
CA GLN A 19 22.68 -1.18 -28.33
C GLN A 19 23.94 -1.20 -29.19
N SER A 20 24.21 -2.31 -29.89
CA SER A 20 25.40 -2.46 -30.74
C SER A 20 25.01 -3.02 -32.10
N ILE A 21 25.65 -2.53 -33.15
CA ILE A 21 25.42 -3.00 -34.52
C ILE A 21 25.85 -4.47 -34.60
N GLY A 22 24.94 -5.35 -35.00
CA GLY A 22 25.18 -6.79 -35.09
C GLY A 22 24.94 -7.59 -33.79
N GLU A 23 24.34 -6.97 -32.76
CA GLU A 23 23.92 -7.66 -31.53
C GLU A 23 22.85 -8.73 -31.85
N SER A 24 23.01 -9.96 -31.33
CA SER A 24 22.04 -11.02 -31.58
C SER A 24 20.79 -10.85 -30.71
N ALA A 25 19.65 -11.37 -31.15
CA ALA A 25 18.42 -11.37 -30.34
C ALA A 25 18.62 -12.04 -28.97
N SER A 26 19.49 -13.06 -28.89
CA SER A 26 19.84 -13.72 -27.63
C SER A 26 20.60 -12.79 -26.68
N ASP A 27 21.48 -11.94 -27.21
CA ASP A 27 22.25 -11.00 -26.39
C ASP A 27 21.37 -9.88 -25.86
N ILE A 28 20.45 -9.38 -26.71
CA ILE A 28 19.44 -8.40 -26.31
C ILE A 28 18.57 -8.98 -25.18
N LEU A 29 18.07 -10.21 -25.35
CA LEU A 29 17.22 -10.87 -24.35
C LEU A 29 17.96 -11.15 -23.04
N ARG A 30 19.22 -11.60 -23.10
CA ARG A 30 20.03 -11.80 -21.90
C ARG A 30 20.21 -10.50 -21.13
N ARG A 31 20.48 -9.39 -21.81
CA ARG A 31 20.58 -8.08 -21.16
C ARG A 31 19.25 -7.62 -20.56
N LEU A 32 18.14 -7.73 -21.29
CA LEU A 32 16.81 -7.34 -20.81
C LEU A 32 16.39 -8.15 -19.59
N LEU A 33 16.71 -9.44 -19.57
CA LEU A 33 16.39 -10.37 -18.50
C LEU A 33 17.47 -10.45 -17.42
N ARG A 34 18.54 -9.65 -17.52
CA ARG A 34 19.69 -9.65 -16.58
C ARG A 34 20.34 -11.03 -16.42
N LEU A 35 20.44 -11.78 -17.51
CA LEU A 35 21.11 -13.07 -17.56
C LEU A 35 22.61 -12.90 -17.84
N PRO A 36 23.47 -13.82 -17.35
CA PRO A 36 24.90 -13.77 -17.62
C PRO A 36 25.19 -13.90 -19.13
N SER A 37 26.20 -13.18 -19.61
CA SER A 37 26.60 -13.13 -21.03
C SER A 37 27.12 -14.47 -21.58
N SER A 38 27.45 -15.42 -20.71
CA SER A 38 27.91 -16.77 -21.08
C SER A 38 26.87 -17.83 -20.72
N PRO A 39 26.55 -18.79 -21.61
CA PRO A 39 25.60 -19.86 -21.31
C PRO A 39 26.15 -20.76 -20.20
N GLN A 40 25.62 -20.58 -18.99
CA GLN A 40 25.86 -21.46 -17.85
C GLN A 40 24.73 -22.50 -17.73
N PRO A 41 24.98 -23.68 -17.14
CA PRO A 41 23.93 -24.66 -16.88
C PRO A 41 22.80 -24.02 -16.06
N PHE A 42 21.56 -24.32 -16.43
CA PHE A 42 20.33 -23.69 -15.91
C PHE A 42 20.26 -23.64 -14.37
N VAL A 43 20.84 -24.65 -13.70
CA VAL A 43 20.93 -24.73 -12.23
C VAL A 43 21.74 -23.57 -11.63
N LEU A 44 22.82 -23.12 -12.29
CA LEU A 44 23.62 -21.97 -11.85
C LEU A 44 22.95 -20.62 -12.15
N VAL A 45 22.15 -20.55 -13.22
CA VAL A 45 21.38 -19.34 -13.56
C VAL A 45 20.26 -19.11 -12.54
N GLN A 46 19.61 -20.17 -12.08
CA GLN A 46 18.58 -20.06 -11.03
C GLN A 46 19.19 -19.69 -9.67
N GLN A 47 20.36 -20.22 -9.33
CA GLN A 47 21.09 -19.83 -8.12
C GLN A 47 21.52 -18.35 -8.17
N ASN A 48 22.09 -17.89 -9.29
CA ASN A 48 22.52 -16.50 -9.47
C ASN A 48 21.34 -15.51 -9.51
N THR A 49 20.20 -15.88 -10.09
CA THR A 49 19.00 -15.01 -10.06
C THR A 49 18.36 -14.94 -8.67
N ILE A 50 18.38 -16.04 -7.91
CA ILE A 50 17.94 -16.05 -6.50
C ILE A 50 18.92 -15.26 -5.63
N ASP A 51 20.22 -15.36 -5.89
CA ASP A 51 21.24 -14.61 -5.17
C ASP A 51 21.28 -13.13 -5.58
N GLU A 52 20.96 -12.76 -6.81
CA GLU A 52 20.72 -11.37 -7.24
C GLU A 52 19.42 -10.79 -6.67
N LEU A 53 18.34 -11.59 -6.57
CA LEU A 53 17.12 -11.22 -5.85
C LEU A 53 17.36 -11.06 -4.34
N LYS A 54 18.31 -11.79 -3.76
CA LYS A 54 18.79 -11.61 -2.38
C LYS A 54 19.83 -10.50 -2.24
N GLU A 55 20.61 -10.17 -3.26
CA GLU A 55 21.55 -9.05 -3.27
C GLU A 55 20.87 -7.71 -3.55
N LEU A 56 19.72 -7.69 -4.24
CA LEU A 56 18.77 -6.56 -4.26
C LEU A 56 18.17 -6.28 -2.86
N VAL A 57 18.35 -7.18 -1.89
CA VAL A 57 18.02 -6.98 -0.47
C VAL A 57 19.23 -6.47 0.34
N LYS A 58 20.42 -6.31 -0.26
CA LYS A 58 21.54 -5.58 0.35
C LYS A 58 21.56 -4.13 -0.14
N PRO A 59 21.34 -3.13 0.74
CA PRO A 59 21.22 -1.75 0.31
C PRO A 59 22.61 -1.13 0.12
N LYS A 60 23.02 -0.94 -1.14
CA LYS A 60 24.02 0.09 -1.49
C LYS A 60 23.31 1.24 -2.18
N GLY A 61 23.01 2.25 -1.37
CA GLY A 61 22.39 3.50 -1.76
C GLY A 61 21.62 4.05 -0.56
N LYS A 62 22.04 5.20 -0.04
CA LYS A 62 21.32 5.93 1.03
C LYS A 62 19.97 6.45 0.50
N HIS A 63 19.01 5.57 0.29
CA HIS A 63 17.60 5.91 0.44
C HIS A 63 17.24 5.44 1.84
N LYS A 64 16.96 6.38 2.76
CA LYS A 64 16.26 6.05 4.01
C LYS A 64 15.03 5.24 3.58
N LYS A 65 14.95 3.95 3.93
CA LYS A 65 13.64 3.32 4.10
C LYS A 65 13.01 4.13 5.21
N GLU A 66 12.16 5.10 4.84
CA GLU A 66 11.37 5.83 5.81
C GLU A 66 10.61 4.79 6.62
N ASP A 67 10.76 4.88 7.94
CA ASP A 67 10.01 4.05 8.88
C ASP A 67 8.52 4.15 8.51
N PRO A 68 7.81 3.04 8.23
CA PRO A 68 6.39 3.06 7.90
C PRO A 68 5.54 3.84 8.90
N ILE A 69 5.97 3.88 10.17
CA ILE A 69 5.31 4.65 11.23
C ILE A 69 5.54 6.15 11.03
N GLU A 70 6.77 6.58 10.75
CA GLU A 70 7.06 7.98 10.45
C GLU A 70 6.38 8.46 9.17
N LYS A 71 6.27 7.59 8.15
CA LYS A 71 5.51 7.90 6.94
C LYS A 71 4.01 8.05 7.24
N ALA A 72 3.44 7.17 8.06
CA ALA A 72 2.03 7.26 8.45
C ALA A 72 1.75 8.52 9.28
N LYS A 73 2.64 8.84 10.22
CA LYS A 73 2.61 10.09 10.97
C LYS A 73 2.64 11.30 10.03
N HIS A 74 3.57 11.34 9.09
CA HIS A 74 3.71 12.44 8.14
C HIS A 74 2.47 12.61 7.25
N GLU A 75 1.92 11.53 6.70
CA GLU A 75 0.69 11.59 5.90
C GLU A 75 -0.52 12.07 6.72
N VAL A 76 -0.63 11.68 8.00
CA VAL A 76 -1.67 12.21 8.89
C VAL A 76 -1.48 13.70 9.14
N GLU A 77 -0.26 14.16 9.47
CA GLU A 77 0.04 15.58 9.68
C GLU A 77 -0.24 16.42 8.42
N MET A 78 0.07 15.90 7.23
CA MET A 78 -0.27 16.52 5.95
C MET A 78 -1.79 16.65 5.75
N VAL A 79 -2.56 15.63 6.12
CA VAL A 79 -4.02 15.71 6.10
C VAL A 79 -4.53 16.76 7.09
N LEU A 80 -4.03 16.77 8.32
CA LEU A 80 -4.47 17.71 9.37
C LEU A 80 -4.20 19.17 9.03
N THR A 81 -3.15 19.44 8.24
CA THR A 81 -2.78 20.80 7.80
C THR A 81 -3.45 21.22 6.48
N SER A 82 -4.08 20.29 5.76
CA SER A 82 -4.71 20.59 4.48
C SER A 82 -5.98 21.43 4.62
N GLU A 83 -6.15 22.44 3.75
CA GLU A 83 -7.33 23.30 3.73
C GLU A 83 -8.64 22.51 3.53
N THR A 84 -8.58 21.46 2.70
CA THR A 84 -9.73 20.59 2.44
C THR A 84 -10.19 19.87 3.69
N PHE A 85 -9.28 19.41 4.55
CA PHE A 85 -9.62 18.78 5.81
C PHE A 85 -10.10 19.79 6.86
N VAL A 86 -9.39 20.91 7.00
CA VAL A 86 -9.71 21.94 8.00
C VAL A 86 -11.08 22.57 7.76
N ASN A 87 -11.44 22.82 6.49
CA ASN A 87 -12.71 23.43 6.11
C ASN A 87 -13.87 22.43 5.95
N GLU A 88 -13.62 21.12 5.99
CA GLU A 88 -14.67 20.11 5.83
C GLU A 88 -15.62 20.09 7.03
N THR A 89 -16.91 20.31 6.85
CA THR A 89 -17.88 20.36 7.96
C THR A 89 -18.37 18.97 8.39
N LYS A 90 -18.26 17.96 7.51
CA LYS A 90 -18.78 16.62 7.75
C LYS A 90 -17.70 15.74 8.37
N HIS A 91 -17.86 15.40 9.66
CA HIS A 91 -16.94 14.49 10.36
C HIS A 91 -16.76 13.12 9.68
N VAL A 92 -17.77 12.63 8.95
CA VAL A 92 -17.60 11.37 8.19
C VAL A 92 -16.58 11.50 7.07
N VAL A 93 -16.45 12.67 6.44
CA VAL A 93 -15.48 12.90 5.36
C VAL A 93 -14.09 13.04 5.96
N ARG A 94 -13.93 13.81 7.04
CA ARG A 94 -12.67 13.86 7.82
C ARG A 94 -12.20 12.48 8.25
N PHE A 95 -13.12 11.66 8.75
CA PHE A 95 -12.84 10.28 9.16
C PHE A 95 -12.32 9.43 8.00
N LEU A 96 -12.97 9.47 6.83
CA LEU A 96 -12.53 8.73 5.65
C LEU A 96 -11.18 9.22 5.10
N ALA A 97 -10.91 10.53 5.16
CA ALA A 97 -9.63 11.10 4.73
C ALA A 97 -8.47 10.58 5.58
N LEU A 98 -8.63 10.56 6.91
CA LEU A 98 -7.60 10.03 7.81
C LEU A 98 -7.38 8.53 7.63
N LEU A 99 -8.45 7.74 7.48
CA LEU A 99 -8.33 6.31 7.21
C LEU A 99 -7.62 6.02 5.88
N SER A 100 -7.91 6.82 4.85
CA SER A 100 -7.26 6.72 3.54
C SER A 100 -5.75 7.03 3.64
N ALA A 101 -5.38 8.08 4.37
CA ALA A 101 -3.98 8.43 4.61
C ALA A 101 -3.21 7.34 5.35
N LEU A 102 -3.80 6.78 6.42
CA LEU A 102 -3.20 5.67 7.18
C LEU A 102 -2.96 4.44 6.29
N TYR A 103 -3.95 4.04 5.49
CA TYR A 103 -3.81 2.91 4.57
C TYR A 103 -2.74 3.18 3.50
N LYS A 104 -2.76 4.36 2.87
CA LYS A 104 -1.78 4.75 1.84
C LYS A 104 -0.34 4.75 2.38
N ALA A 105 -0.16 5.16 3.62
CA ALA A 105 1.16 5.19 4.24
C ALA A 105 1.68 3.80 4.56
N HIS A 106 0.86 2.96 5.20
CA HIS A 106 1.25 1.62 5.64
C HIS A 106 0.10 0.60 5.52
N PRO A 107 -0.10 0.00 4.32
CA PRO A 107 -1.21 -0.92 4.06
C PRO A 107 -1.24 -2.15 4.96
N GLU A 108 -0.08 -2.75 5.25
CA GLU A 108 0.02 -3.96 6.09
C GLU A 108 -0.32 -3.67 7.56
N GLY A 109 0.23 -2.59 8.11
CA GLY A 109 -0.09 -2.13 9.46
C GLY A 109 -1.56 -1.75 9.61
N PHE A 110 -2.14 -1.07 8.60
CA PHE A 110 -3.56 -0.75 8.59
C PHE A 110 -4.42 -2.02 8.54
N SER A 111 -4.11 -2.96 7.64
CA SER A 111 -4.82 -4.24 7.53
C SER A 111 -4.80 -4.98 8.87
N SER A 112 -3.65 -5.04 9.53
CA SER A 112 -3.53 -5.66 10.86
C SER A 112 -4.39 -4.94 11.89
N ALA A 113 -4.35 -3.59 11.92
CA ALA A 113 -5.16 -2.80 12.83
C ALA A 113 -6.68 -3.01 12.63
N THR A 114 -7.16 -3.12 11.39
CA THR A 114 -8.59 -3.35 11.12
C THR A 114 -9.14 -4.66 11.69
N THR A 115 -8.28 -5.67 11.92
CA THR A 115 -8.69 -6.93 12.56
C THR A 115 -8.85 -6.81 14.07
N VAL A 116 -8.13 -5.87 14.69
CA VAL A 116 -8.14 -5.63 16.14
C VAL A 116 -9.22 -4.62 16.52
N VAL A 117 -9.41 -3.58 15.70
CA VAL A 117 -10.35 -2.49 16.01
C VAL A 117 -11.79 -2.90 15.68
N THR A 118 -12.44 -3.52 16.65
CA THR A 118 -13.87 -3.88 16.61
C THR A 118 -14.65 -3.25 17.77
N GLY A 119 -15.98 -3.21 17.65
CA GLY A 119 -16.86 -2.99 18.79
C GLY A 119 -17.09 -4.30 19.56
N ASN A 120 -17.87 -4.25 20.64
CA ASN A 120 -18.20 -5.45 21.44
C ASN A 120 -18.85 -6.55 20.58
N GLU A 121 -19.85 -6.18 19.78
CA GLU A 121 -20.57 -7.09 18.89
C GLU A 121 -20.58 -6.59 17.45
N ARG A 122 -19.82 -5.52 17.14
CA ARG A 122 -19.90 -4.84 15.84
C ARG A 122 -18.57 -4.85 15.13
N THR A 123 -18.56 -5.43 13.93
CA THR A 123 -17.43 -5.31 13.00
C THR A 123 -17.41 -3.89 12.41
N TYR A 124 -16.29 -3.18 12.54
CA TYR A 124 -16.16 -1.81 12.01
C TYR A 124 -15.61 -1.76 10.59
N PHE A 125 -14.72 -2.68 10.24
CA PHE A 125 -14.03 -2.74 8.96
C PHE A 125 -14.21 -4.09 8.29
N ALA A 126 -14.35 -4.10 6.97
CA ALA A 126 -14.38 -5.32 6.17
C ALA A 126 -13.84 -5.07 4.77
N LYS A 127 -13.51 -6.12 4.01
CA LYS A 127 -13.15 -5.99 2.59
C LYS A 127 -14.37 -5.91 1.66
N GLU A 128 -15.54 -6.24 2.16
CA GLU A 128 -16.80 -6.22 1.43
C GLU A 128 -17.87 -5.51 2.23
N GLU A 129 -18.74 -4.75 1.55
CA GLU A 129 -19.83 -4.02 2.17
C GLU A 129 -20.83 -4.95 2.88
N ALA A 130 -21.17 -6.08 2.25
CA ALA A 130 -22.14 -7.04 2.77
C ALA A 130 -21.76 -7.61 4.14
N ALA A 131 -20.45 -7.78 4.39
CA ALA A 131 -19.95 -8.26 5.67
C ALA A 131 -20.27 -7.31 6.84
N LEU A 132 -20.41 -6.00 6.57
CA LEU A 132 -20.78 -5.00 7.57
C LEU A 132 -22.30 -4.90 7.77
N LEU A 133 -23.09 -5.21 6.74
CA LEU A 133 -24.56 -5.12 6.78
C LEU A 133 -25.23 -6.27 7.54
N SER A 134 -24.51 -7.39 7.74
CA SER A 134 -24.98 -8.55 8.51
C SER A 134 -25.35 -8.23 9.96
N HIS A 135 -24.85 -7.12 10.51
CA HIS A 135 -25.07 -6.71 11.91
C HIS A 135 -26.30 -5.81 12.10
N GLY A 136 -27.18 -5.71 11.09
CA GLY A 136 -28.53 -5.10 11.20
C GLY A 136 -28.82 -3.95 10.23
N ASN A 137 -30.11 -3.66 10.02
CA ASN A 137 -30.62 -2.68 9.04
C ASN A 137 -30.17 -1.23 9.23
N SER A 138 -29.57 -0.87 10.38
CA SER A 138 -29.10 0.49 10.65
C SER A 138 -27.61 0.69 10.30
N VAL A 139 -26.93 -0.31 9.74
CA VAL A 139 -25.53 -0.15 9.36
C VAL A 139 -25.42 0.58 8.02
N LYS A 140 -24.83 1.78 8.04
CA LYS A 140 -24.35 2.44 6.82
C LYS A 140 -22.85 2.20 6.71
N ALA A 141 -22.39 1.66 5.61
CA ALA A 141 -20.97 1.49 5.30
C ALA A 141 -20.55 2.46 4.19
N LYS A 142 -19.26 2.81 4.14
CA LYS A 142 -18.65 3.51 3.01
C LYS A 142 -17.29 2.90 2.73
N GLN A 143 -16.92 2.84 1.47
CA GLN A 143 -15.57 2.47 1.07
C GLN A 143 -14.58 3.57 1.49
N ILE A 144 -13.42 3.16 2.00
CA ILE A 144 -12.31 4.06 2.29
C ILE A 144 -11.61 4.38 0.97
N PRO A 145 -11.42 5.67 0.62
CA PRO A 145 -10.74 6.04 -0.63
C PRO A 145 -9.36 5.39 -0.75
N HIS A 146 -9.03 4.93 -1.96
CA HIS A 146 -7.74 4.28 -2.29
C HIS A 146 -7.43 3.01 -1.49
N SER A 147 -8.46 2.35 -0.95
CA SER A 147 -8.35 1.19 -0.08
C SER A 147 -9.39 0.11 -0.45
N PRO A 148 -9.07 -1.19 -0.27
CA PRO A 148 -10.03 -2.27 -0.42
C PRO A 148 -10.99 -2.38 0.78
N PHE A 149 -10.82 -1.54 1.82
CA PHE A 149 -11.60 -1.61 3.04
C PHE A 149 -12.85 -0.75 2.99
N TRP A 150 -13.91 -1.28 3.58
CA TRP A 150 -15.15 -0.62 3.93
C TRP A 150 -15.17 -0.33 5.42
N VAL A 151 -15.80 0.77 5.81
CA VAL A 151 -15.97 1.14 7.22
C VAL A 151 -17.40 1.54 7.52
N VAL A 152 -17.89 1.17 8.70
CA VAL A 152 -19.20 1.62 9.18
C VAL A 152 -19.16 3.12 9.51
N THR A 153 -20.12 3.87 8.97
CA THR A 153 -20.21 5.33 9.09
C THR A 153 -21.39 5.79 9.94
N ASN A 154 -22.37 4.92 10.21
CA ASN A 154 -23.46 5.19 11.15
C ASN A 154 -22.99 5.02 12.60
N ASN A 155 -22.13 5.93 13.02
CA ASN A 155 -21.60 6.11 14.37
C ASN A 155 -21.66 7.61 14.70
N ASN A 156 -21.77 7.99 15.97
CA ASN A 156 -21.65 9.41 16.35
C ASN A 156 -20.18 9.91 16.20
N THR A 157 -19.97 11.23 16.33
CA THR A 157 -18.65 11.87 16.14
C THR A 157 -17.60 11.31 17.11
N GLN A 158 -17.94 11.23 18.39
CA GLN A 158 -17.07 10.68 19.43
C GLN A 158 -16.61 9.25 19.11
N ARG A 159 -17.53 8.39 18.65
CA ARG A 159 -17.21 7.01 18.26
C ARG A 159 -16.29 6.95 17.04
N LYS A 160 -16.47 7.83 16.05
CA LYS A 160 -15.51 7.93 14.92
C LYS A 160 -14.11 8.30 15.41
N GLY A 161 -14.03 9.26 16.33
CA GLY A 161 -12.80 9.64 17.01
C GLY A 161 -12.12 8.47 17.72
N LEU A 162 -12.89 7.68 18.50
CA LEU A 162 -12.37 6.48 19.15
C LEU A 162 -11.87 5.42 18.15
N ILE A 163 -12.60 5.20 17.06
CA ILE A 163 -12.20 4.21 16.04
C ILE A 163 -10.89 4.63 15.37
N ILE A 164 -10.79 5.87 14.88
CA ILE A 164 -9.57 6.32 14.18
C ILE A 164 -8.36 6.35 15.12
N THR A 165 -8.52 6.85 16.34
CA THR A 165 -7.42 6.90 17.32
C THR A 165 -6.98 5.51 17.74
N HIS A 166 -7.89 4.55 17.89
CA HIS A 166 -7.53 3.16 18.19
C HIS A 166 -6.77 2.49 17.02
N VAL A 167 -7.17 2.75 15.76
CA VAL A 167 -6.41 2.28 14.59
C VAL A 167 -4.99 2.85 14.62
N MET A 168 -4.83 4.15 14.87
CA MET A 168 -3.52 4.79 14.97
C MET A 168 -2.66 4.21 16.09
N GLN A 169 -3.25 3.91 17.26
CA GLN A 169 -2.56 3.26 18.38
C GLN A 169 -2.04 1.86 17.99
N VAL A 170 -2.88 1.03 17.38
CA VAL A 170 -2.49 -0.33 16.95
C VAL A 170 -1.41 -0.28 15.86
N MET A 171 -1.46 0.74 14.99
CA MET A 171 -0.40 0.99 14.00
C MET A 171 0.89 1.57 14.60
N GLY A 172 0.92 1.90 15.90
CA GLY A 172 2.10 2.38 16.60
C GLY A 172 2.40 3.88 16.42
N LEU A 173 1.42 4.69 16.02
CA LEU A 173 1.64 6.13 15.85
C LEU A 173 1.86 6.83 17.22
N PRO A 174 2.67 7.90 17.27
CA PRO A 174 2.90 8.64 18.51
C PRO A 174 1.63 9.27 19.09
N SER A 175 1.52 9.30 20.42
CA SER A 175 0.38 9.89 21.13
C SER A 175 0.14 11.35 20.78
N SER A 176 1.19 12.12 20.50
CA SER A 176 1.07 13.54 20.12
C SER A 176 0.18 13.76 18.89
N VAL A 177 0.33 12.93 17.85
CA VAL A 177 -0.49 13.03 16.63
C VAL A 177 -1.89 12.46 16.86
N ILE A 178 -1.99 11.41 17.68
CA ILE A 178 -3.29 10.82 18.07
C ILE A 178 -4.14 11.84 18.83
N ASP A 179 -3.55 12.56 19.78
CA ASP A 179 -4.24 13.58 20.58
C ASP A 179 -4.68 14.76 19.70
N GLN A 180 -3.86 15.17 18.73
CA GLN A 180 -4.25 16.17 17.73
C GLN A 180 -5.46 15.71 16.92
N VAL A 181 -5.44 14.49 16.37
CA VAL A 181 -6.58 13.92 15.63
C VAL A 181 -7.84 13.92 16.49
N LYS A 182 -7.73 13.57 17.79
CA LYS A 182 -8.85 13.50 18.71
C LYS A 182 -9.61 14.83 18.84
N THR A 183 -8.92 15.97 18.79
CA THR A 183 -9.55 17.31 18.88
C THR A 183 -10.54 17.61 17.74
N PHE A 184 -10.41 16.93 16.60
CA PHE A 184 -11.32 17.09 15.45
C PHE A 184 -12.60 16.22 15.54
N PHE A 185 -12.69 15.37 16.55
CA PHE A 185 -13.81 14.44 16.79
C PHE A 185 -14.37 14.50 18.22
N SER A 186 -13.94 15.49 19.01
CA SER A 186 -14.55 15.84 20.30
C SER A 186 -15.90 16.53 20.14
#